data_AF-A0A1I2JTP0-F1
#
_entry.id   AF-A0A1I2JTP0-F1
#
_cell.length_a   1.000
_cell.length_b   1.000
_cell.length_c   1.000
_cell.angle_alpha   90.00
_cell.angle_beta   90.00
_cell.angle_gamma   90.00
#
_symmetry.space_group_name_H-M   'P 1'
#
loop_
_entity.id
_entity.type
_entity.pdbx_description
1 polymer ?
#
loop_
_entity_poly.entity_id
_entity_poly.type
_entity_poly.pdbx_seq_one_letter_code
_entity_poly.pdbx_strand_id
1 'polypeptide(L)'
;MGFFTQGIEFEDIDSVLKIYKKQQRTLAEVLSFFSQEANRNRVSAIYEQIVPLTVKEAISLPNSEQRAVALKNFSIEEIVESLRAVLVDKQTVKKSHIRWDENLKPYKHEFEDTYELYRIEAETLGIQSRWAWQSDFEVYFVKCNCTSTNRQYYLYVPQYIGMQKDAIEAIAWTMRFGNQPLTKQQYLNLMYSET
;
A
#
# COMPACT_ATOMS: atom_id res chain seq x y z
N MET A 1 -24.84 16.45 12.05
CA MET A 1 -24.82 15.22 12.87
C MET A 1 -23.76 14.34 12.26
N GLY A 2 -22.67 14.07 12.99
CA GLY A 2 -21.58 13.23 12.48
C GLY A 2 -21.89 11.75 12.58
N PHE A 3 -21.33 10.97 11.67
CA PHE A 3 -21.41 9.51 11.66
C PHE A 3 -20.04 8.93 11.99
N PHE A 4 -19.97 7.89 12.83
CA PHE A 4 -18.69 7.39 13.32
C PHE A 4 -18.40 5.98 12.83
N THR A 5 -17.16 5.74 12.40
CA THR A 5 -16.65 4.39 12.16
C THR A 5 -15.20 4.30 12.61
N GLN A 6 -14.87 3.25 13.37
CA GLN A 6 -13.54 3.04 13.97
C GLN A 6 -13.02 4.26 14.76
N GLY A 7 -13.92 5.00 15.42
CA GLY A 7 -13.59 6.19 16.21
C GLY A 7 -13.37 7.48 15.42
N ILE A 8 -13.52 7.45 14.09
CA ILE A 8 -13.38 8.64 13.22
C ILE A 8 -14.76 9.12 12.78
N GLU A 9 -14.97 10.44 12.86
CA GLU A 9 -16.19 11.12 12.40
C GLU A 9 -16.17 11.31 10.88
N PHE A 10 -17.31 11.08 10.25
CA PHE A 10 -17.63 11.31 8.85
C PHE A 10 -18.81 12.27 8.76
N GLU A 11 -18.74 13.19 7.79
CA GLU A 11 -19.75 14.23 7.59
C GLU A 11 -21.06 13.67 7.03
N ASP A 12 -20.97 12.60 6.25
CA ASP A 12 -22.09 11.98 5.56
C ASP A 12 -22.23 10.48 5.89
N ILE A 13 -23.48 10.03 5.97
CA ILE A 13 -23.80 8.64 6.28
C ILE A 13 -23.43 7.71 5.11
N ASP A 14 -23.47 8.21 3.88
CA ASP A 14 -23.26 7.40 2.68
C ASP A 14 -21.82 6.87 2.65
N SER A 15 -20.82 7.69 2.97
CA SER A 15 -19.42 7.29 3.12
C SER A 15 -19.25 6.14 4.12
N VAL A 16 -19.93 6.23 5.27
CA VAL A 16 -19.88 5.18 6.30
C VAL A 16 -20.55 3.89 5.81
N LEU A 17 -21.69 4.00 5.14
CA LEU A 17 -22.40 2.84 4.59
C LEU A 17 -21.63 2.19 3.43
N LYS A 18 -20.96 2.96 2.58
CA LYS A 18 -20.05 2.45 1.53
C LYS A 18 -18.90 1.64 2.13
N ILE A 19 -18.33 2.10 3.24
CA ILE A 19 -17.30 1.36 4.00
C ILE A 19 -17.88 0.04 4.52
N TYR A 20 -19.06 0.05 5.14
CA TYR A 20 -19.70 -1.18 5.62
C TYR A 20 -20.04 -2.16 4.50
N LYS A 21 -20.48 -1.65 3.34
CA LYS A 21 -20.73 -2.48 2.16
C LYS A 21 -19.43 -3.09 1.61
N LYS A 22 -18.32 -2.34 1.60
CA LYS A 22 -16.98 -2.88 1.25
C LYS A 22 -16.50 -3.95 2.25
N GLN A 23 -16.84 -3.81 3.52
CA GLN A 23 -16.61 -4.82 4.56
C GLN A 23 -17.59 -6.00 4.49
N GLN A 24 -18.49 -6.04 3.50
CA GLN A 24 -19.50 -7.09 3.30
C GLN A 24 -20.44 -7.29 4.50
N ARG A 25 -20.69 -6.23 5.28
CA ARG A 25 -21.62 -6.30 6.42
C ARG A 25 -23.05 -6.45 5.93
N THR A 26 -23.83 -7.24 6.65
CA THR A 26 -25.27 -7.38 6.36
C THR A 26 -26.05 -6.14 6.81
N LEU A 27 -27.22 -5.92 6.23
CA LEU A 27 -28.11 -4.82 6.68
C LEU A 27 -28.46 -4.94 8.17
N ALA A 28 -28.70 -6.17 8.65
CA ALA A 28 -29.02 -6.42 10.05
C ALA A 28 -27.90 -5.98 10.99
N GLU A 29 -26.65 -6.29 10.66
CA GLU A 29 -25.47 -5.84 11.40
C GLU A 29 -25.35 -4.32 11.36
N VAL A 30 -25.50 -3.72 10.18
CA VAL A 30 -25.38 -2.26 10.02
C VAL A 30 -26.44 -1.52 10.84
N LEU A 31 -27.69 -1.98 10.81
CA LEU A 31 -28.77 -1.39 11.61
C LEU A 31 -28.52 -1.48 13.12
N SER A 32 -27.74 -2.46 13.59
CA SER A 32 -27.38 -2.58 15.01
C SER A 32 -26.49 -1.44 15.51
N PHE A 33 -25.78 -0.73 14.62
CA PHE A 33 -24.95 0.43 14.98
C PHE A 33 -25.76 1.72 15.18
N PHE A 34 -27.04 1.74 14.79
CA PHE A 34 -27.89 2.92 14.89
C PHE A 34 -28.95 2.73 15.98
N SER A 35 -28.87 3.52 17.05
CA SER A 35 -29.83 3.46 18.16
C SER A 35 -31.15 4.18 17.86
N GLN A 36 -31.12 5.23 17.04
CA GLN A 36 -32.30 6.03 16.72
C GLN A 36 -33.12 5.40 15.58
N GLU A 37 -34.42 5.24 15.81
CA GLU A 37 -35.35 4.65 14.84
C GLU A 37 -35.37 5.40 13.49
N ALA A 38 -35.33 6.73 13.52
CA ALA A 38 -35.27 7.55 12.31
C ALA A 38 -34.03 7.21 11.44
N ASN A 39 -32.86 7.00 12.06
CA ASN A 39 -31.64 6.62 11.36
C ASN A 39 -31.73 5.19 10.82
N ARG A 40 -32.30 4.25 11.60
CA ARG A 40 -32.53 2.87 11.15
C ARG A 40 -33.43 2.83 9.91
N ASN A 41 -34.52 3.58 9.91
CA ASN A 41 -35.43 3.66 8.77
C ASN A 41 -34.73 4.23 7.52
N ARG A 42 -33.95 5.30 7.70
CA ARG A 42 -33.16 5.89 6.60
C ARG A 42 -32.15 4.89 6.03
N VAL A 43 -31.36 4.23 6.88
CA VAL A 43 -30.35 3.24 6.47
C VAL A 43 -31.01 2.07 5.75
N SER A 44 -32.12 1.53 6.29
CA SER A 44 -32.87 0.44 5.67
C SER A 44 -33.34 0.78 4.25
N ALA A 45 -33.75 2.04 4.02
CA ALA A 45 -34.21 2.48 2.71
C ALA A 45 -33.09 2.61 1.65
N ILE A 46 -31.86 2.93 2.07
CA ILE A 46 -30.77 3.28 1.13
C ILE A 46 -29.68 2.19 1.01
N TYR A 47 -29.50 1.33 2.02
CA TYR A 47 -28.33 0.45 2.10
C TYR A 47 -28.20 -0.57 0.95
N GLU A 48 -29.33 -1.02 0.40
CA GLU A 48 -29.31 -1.92 -0.75
C GLU A 48 -28.94 -1.24 -2.07
N GLN A 49 -29.11 0.08 -2.14
CA GLN A 49 -28.78 0.89 -3.32
C GLN A 49 -27.33 1.39 -3.30
N ILE A 50 -26.68 1.36 -2.13
CA ILE A 50 -25.32 1.84 -1.96
C ILE A 50 -24.31 0.85 -2.56
N VAL A 51 -23.46 1.38 -3.43
CA VAL A 51 -22.32 0.66 -4.02
C VAL A 51 -21.15 0.64 -3.03
N PRO A 52 -20.38 -0.44 -2.91
CA PRO A 52 -19.17 -0.48 -2.08
C PRO A 52 -18.21 0.67 -2.39
N LEU A 53 -17.50 1.14 -1.35
CA LEU A 53 -16.48 2.16 -1.49
C LEU A 53 -15.41 1.74 -2.50
N THR A 54 -15.01 2.66 -3.39
CA THR A 54 -13.88 2.47 -4.30
C THR A 54 -12.59 3.08 -3.74
N VAL A 55 -11.43 2.62 -4.21
CA VAL A 55 -10.12 3.19 -3.80
C VAL A 55 -10.04 4.68 -4.14
N LYS A 56 -10.52 5.08 -5.32
CA LYS A 56 -10.52 6.48 -5.76
C LYS A 56 -11.35 7.38 -4.82
N GLU A 57 -12.52 6.92 -4.40
CA GLU A 57 -13.33 7.64 -3.41
C GLU A 57 -12.62 7.70 -2.05
N ALA A 58 -12.03 6.59 -1.61
CA ALA A 58 -11.27 6.54 -0.35
C ALA A 58 -10.10 7.54 -0.33
N ILE A 59 -9.35 7.67 -1.44
CA ILE A 59 -8.27 8.64 -1.60
C ILE A 59 -8.78 10.08 -1.63
N SER A 60 -9.99 10.30 -2.16
CA SER A 60 -10.58 11.62 -2.33
C SER A 60 -11.21 12.19 -1.05
N LEU A 61 -11.28 11.41 0.05
CA LEU A 61 -11.81 11.89 1.32
C LEU A 61 -10.97 13.08 1.83
N PRO A 62 -11.60 14.14 2.36
CA PRO A 62 -10.90 15.38 2.70
C PRO A 62 -9.93 15.19 3.87
N ASN A 63 -10.33 14.44 4.90
CA ASN A 63 -9.55 14.23 6.11
C ASN A 63 -8.59 13.02 5.97
N SER A 64 -7.35 13.17 6.40
CA SER A 64 -6.33 12.11 6.35
C SER A 64 -6.66 10.87 7.19
N GLU A 65 -7.30 11.05 8.35
CA GLU A 65 -7.73 9.96 9.23
C GLU A 65 -8.89 9.18 8.60
N GLN A 66 -9.85 9.89 7.98
CA GLN A 66 -10.92 9.26 7.20
C GLN A 66 -10.33 8.45 6.03
N ARG A 67 -9.37 9.01 5.28
CA ARG A 67 -8.64 8.29 4.22
C ARG A 67 -7.99 7.02 4.77
N ALA A 68 -7.30 7.11 5.91
CA ALA A 68 -6.63 5.96 6.51
C ALA A 68 -7.62 4.87 6.92
N VAL A 69 -8.75 5.22 7.56
CA VAL A 69 -9.80 4.26 7.93
C VAL A 69 -10.44 3.63 6.70
N ALA A 70 -10.69 4.41 5.65
CA ALA A 70 -11.26 3.92 4.40
C ALA A 70 -10.31 2.96 3.68
N LEU A 71 -9.05 3.35 3.49
CA LEU A 71 -8.04 2.57 2.76
C LEU A 71 -7.69 1.23 3.43
N LYS A 72 -7.84 1.12 4.76
CA LYS A 72 -7.67 -0.16 5.49
C LYS A 72 -8.60 -1.28 5.03
N ASN A 73 -9.67 -0.97 4.29
CA ASN A 73 -10.64 -1.95 3.80
C ASN A 73 -10.30 -2.51 2.41
N PHE A 74 -9.16 -2.12 1.84
CA PHE A 74 -8.69 -2.59 0.53
C PHE A 74 -7.41 -3.40 0.71
N SER A 75 -7.21 -4.39 -0.17
CA SER A 75 -5.90 -5.03 -0.28
C SER A 75 -4.91 -4.07 -0.94
N ILE A 76 -3.61 -4.29 -0.74
CA ILE A 76 -2.60 -3.46 -1.40
C ILE A 76 -2.69 -3.65 -2.92
N GLU A 77 -3.00 -4.86 -3.39
CA GLU A 77 -3.16 -5.17 -4.81
C GLU A 77 -4.29 -4.35 -5.44
N GLU A 78 -5.46 -4.27 -4.78
CA GLU A 78 -6.58 -3.44 -5.22
C GLU A 78 -6.18 -1.95 -5.30
N ILE A 79 -5.40 -1.48 -4.32
CA ILE A 79 -4.90 -0.10 -4.31
C ILE A 79 -3.97 0.15 -5.49
N VAL A 80 -2.98 -0.71 -5.69
CA VAL A 80 -1.98 -0.58 -6.76
C VAL A 80 -2.64 -0.62 -8.14
N GLU A 81 -3.62 -1.50 -8.35
CA GLU A 81 -4.40 -1.58 -9.58
C GLU A 81 -5.19 -0.27 -9.82
N SER A 82 -5.87 0.24 -8.80
CA SER A 82 -6.61 1.50 -8.90
C SER A 82 -5.72 2.71 -9.19
N LEU A 83 -4.46 2.68 -8.75
CA LEU A 83 -3.48 3.75 -9.00
C LEU A 83 -2.85 3.68 -10.39
N ARG A 84 -3.19 2.68 -11.21
CA ARG A 84 -2.65 2.48 -12.56
C ARG A 84 -1.11 2.43 -12.57
N ALA A 85 -0.55 1.73 -11.60
CA ALA A 85 0.90 1.61 -11.48
C ALA A 85 1.53 0.98 -12.72
N VAL A 86 2.59 1.60 -13.23
CA VAL A 86 3.34 1.15 -14.40
C VAL A 86 4.66 0.59 -13.94
N LEU A 87 4.97 -0.65 -14.33
CA LEU A 87 6.27 -1.27 -14.10
C LEU A 87 7.36 -0.51 -14.88
N VAL A 88 8.38 -0.04 -14.18
CA VAL A 88 9.50 0.74 -14.73
C VAL A 88 10.72 -0.15 -14.93
N ASP A 89 11.04 -0.97 -13.93
CA ASP A 89 12.20 -1.85 -13.96
C ASP A 89 11.96 -3.09 -13.09
N LYS A 90 12.65 -4.20 -13.43
CA LYS A 90 12.57 -5.47 -12.71
C LYS A 90 13.94 -6.14 -12.70
N GLN A 91 14.51 -6.33 -11.51
CA GLN A 91 15.81 -6.95 -11.32
C GLN A 91 15.74 -8.05 -10.27
N THR A 92 16.51 -9.12 -10.49
CA THR A 92 16.59 -10.28 -9.58
C THR A 92 18.02 -10.45 -9.09
N VAL A 93 18.19 -10.60 -7.78
CA VAL A 93 19.47 -10.86 -7.12
C VAL A 93 19.48 -12.30 -6.62
N LYS A 94 20.46 -13.07 -7.09
CA LYS A 94 20.74 -14.42 -6.58
C LYS A 94 21.55 -14.32 -5.30
N LYS A 95 21.10 -15.00 -4.24
CA LYS A 95 21.73 -15.01 -2.93
C LYS A 95 22.04 -16.43 -2.51
N SER A 96 23.09 -16.59 -1.73
CA SER A 96 23.54 -17.87 -1.19
C SER A 96 23.94 -17.69 0.25
N HIS A 97 23.33 -18.46 1.15
CA HIS A 97 23.73 -18.52 2.56
C HIS A 97 24.08 -19.95 2.95
N ILE A 98 25.02 -20.10 3.86
CA ILE A 98 25.26 -21.38 4.51
C ILE A 98 24.21 -21.53 5.62
N ARG A 99 23.44 -22.60 5.57
CA ARG A 99 22.51 -22.99 6.65
C ARG A 99 22.97 -24.30 7.27
N TRP A 100 22.55 -24.54 8.51
CA TRP A 100 22.85 -25.78 9.22
C TRP A 100 21.58 -26.64 9.23
N ASP A 101 21.73 -27.92 8.89
CA ASP A 101 20.65 -28.90 9.00
C ASP A 101 20.44 -29.33 10.47
N GLU A 102 19.47 -30.21 10.71
CA GLU A 102 19.16 -30.76 12.04
C GLU A 102 20.34 -31.52 12.68
N ASN A 103 21.33 -31.93 11.89
CA ASN A 103 22.51 -32.66 12.31
C ASN A 103 23.75 -31.76 12.43
N LEU A 104 23.58 -30.42 12.38
CA LEU A 104 24.67 -29.45 12.36
C LEU A 104 25.66 -29.70 11.21
N LYS A 105 25.16 -30.09 10.03
CA LYS A 105 25.94 -30.08 8.78
C LYS A 105 25.63 -28.81 7.98
N PRO A 106 26.66 -28.11 7.48
CA PRO A 106 26.45 -26.93 6.65
C PRO A 106 25.97 -27.37 5.27
N TYR A 107 24.95 -26.71 4.75
CA TYR A 107 24.49 -26.83 3.37
C TYR A 107 24.29 -25.45 2.75
N LYS A 108 24.48 -25.39 1.43
CA LYS A 108 24.29 -24.16 0.66
C LYS A 108 22.80 -23.97 0.37
N HIS A 109 22.23 -22.86 0.82
CA HIS A 109 20.86 -22.47 0.50
C HIS A 109 20.88 -21.30 -0.48
N GLU A 110 20.51 -21.57 -1.72
CA GLU A 110 20.40 -20.57 -2.77
C GLU A 110 18.94 -20.13 -2.93
N PHE A 111 18.73 -18.82 -3.07
CA PHE A 111 17.41 -18.24 -3.29
C PHE A 111 17.54 -16.96 -4.12
N GLU A 112 16.42 -16.55 -4.70
CA GLU A 112 16.35 -15.38 -5.57
C GLU A 112 15.40 -14.36 -4.99
N ASP A 113 15.85 -13.11 -4.90
CA ASP A 113 15.00 -11.99 -4.54
C ASP A 113 14.77 -11.12 -5.77
N THR A 114 13.50 -10.91 -6.11
CA THR A 114 13.09 -10.09 -7.25
C THR A 114 12.50 -8.77 -6.76
N TYR A 115 13.00 -7.68 -7.33
CA TYR A 115 12.61 -6.31 -7.04
C TYR A 115 11.97 -5.69 -8.27
N GLU A 116 10.77 -5.12 -8.10
CA GLU A 116 10.00 -4.49 -9.17
C GLU A 116 9.77 -3.02 -8.82
N LEU A 117 10.31 -2.11 -9.62
CA LEU A 117 10.11 -0.67 -9.47
C LEU A 117 8.91 -0.24 -10.28
N TYR A 118 7.97 0.46 -9.65
CA TYR A 118 6.77 0.99 -10.28
C TYR A 118 6.75 2.52 -10.18
N ARG A 119 6.07 3.14 -11.15
CA ARG A 119 5.66 4.55 -11.10
C ARG A 119 4.14 4.67 -11.11
N ILE A 120 3.63 5.71 -10.46
CA ILE A 120 2.24 6.12 -10.50
C ILE A 120 2.16 7.62 -10.77
N GLU A 121 1.14 8.03 -11.50
CA GLU A 121 0.81 9.44 -11.71
C GLU A 121 0.23 10.02 -10.41
N ALA A 122 0.77 11.15 -9.93
CA ALA A 122 0.34 11.74 -8.66
C ALA A 122 -1.14 12.14 -8.62
N GLU A 123 -1.74 12.44 -9.78
CA GLU A 123 -3.18 12.73 -9.87
C GLU A 123 -4.04 11.56 -9.35
N THR A 124 -3.58 10.32 -9.52
CA THR A 124 -4.30 9.13 -9.03
C THR A 124 -4.35 9.07 -7.51
N LEU A 125 -3.43 9.75 -6.82
CA LEU A 125 -3.39 9.92 -5.36
C LEU A 125 -4.17 11.16 -4.88
N GLY A 126 -4.86 11.87 -5.78
CA GLY A 126 -5.53 13.13 -5.45
C GLY A 126 -4.56 14.28 -5.13
N ILE A 127 -3.28 14.12 -5.48
CA ILE A 127 -2.26 15.15 -5.28
C ILE A 127 -2.34 16.10 -6.47
N GLN A 128 -2.94 17.26 -6.26
CA GLN A 128 -2.92 18.34 -7.25
C GLN A 128 -1.59 19.08 -7.17
N SER A 129 -0.96 19.31 -8.32
CA SER A 129 0.26 20.12 -8.40
C SER A 129 -0.02 21.54 -7.91
N ARG A 130 0.73 22.01 -6.90
CA ARG A 130 0.56 23.37 -6.34
C ARG A 130 1.03 24.47 -7.29
N TRP A 131 1.78 24.10 -8.33
CA TRP A 131 2.34 25.04 -9.30
C TRP A 131 2.20 24.48 -10.71
N ALA A 132 1.64 25.26 -11.65
CA ALA A 132 1.33 24.84 -13.02
C ALA A 132 2.51 24.28 -13.84
N TRP A 133 3.75 24.51 -13.39
CA TRP A 133 5.00 24.08 -14.05
C TRP A 133 5.51 22.72 -13.55
N GLN A 134 4.83 22.13 -12.56
CA GLN A 134 5.21 20.89 -11.90
C GLN A 134 4.15 19.81 -12.14
N SER A 135 3.61 19.77 -13.38
CA SER A 135 2.53 18.87 -13.81
C SER A 135 2.94 17.40 -13.84
N ASP A 136 4.25 17.12 -13.84
CA ASP A 136 4.80 15.77 -14.05
C ASP A 136 5.40 15.22 -12.75
N PHE A 137 4.64 15.34 -11.64
CA PHE A 137 5.04 14.71 -10.38
C PHE A 137 4.68 13.22 -10.44
N GLU A 138 5.71 12.38 -10.58
CA GLU A 138 5.58 10.93 -10.53
C GLU A 138 5.97 10.42 -9.14
N VAL A 139 5.18 9.49 -8.61
CA VAL A 139 5.49 8.80 -7.35
C VAL A 139 5.99 7.41 -7.68
N TYR A 140 7.00 6.96 -6.94
CA TYR A 140 7.65 5.68 -7.17
C TYR A 140 7.56 4.79 -5.93
N PHE A 141 7.47 3.48 -6.16
CA PHE A 141 7.60 2.48 -5.11
C PHE A 141 8.30 1.23 -5.63
N VAL A 142 9.01 0.54 -4.75
CA VAL A 142 9.61 -0.77 -5.03
C VAL A 142 8.79 -1.86 -4.36
N LYS A 143 8.42 -2.87 -5.14
CA LYS A 143 7.78 -4.10 -4.67
C LYS A 143 8.83 -5.18 -4.47
N CYS A 144 8.76 -5.88 -3.34
CA CYS A 144 9.65 -6.99 -3.05
C CYS A 144 9.00 -8.03 -2.15
N ASN A 145 9.49 -9.26 -2.23
CA ASN A 145 9.06 -10.37 -1.37
C ASN A 145 10.12 -10.65 -0.31
N CYS A 146 9.69 -10.80 0.94
CA CYS A 146 10.54 -11.27 2.02
C CYS A 146 10.44 -12.79 2.10
N THR A 147 11.49 -13.48 1.67
CA THR A 147 11.56 -14.95 1.62
C THR A 147 11.45 -15.63 2.98
N SER A 148 11.85 -14.96 4.07
CA SER A 148 11.76 -15.54 5.42
C SER A 148 10.37 -15.46 6.05
N THR A 149 9.56 -14.46 5.68
CA THR A 149 8.22 -14.25 6.25
C THR A 149 7.09 -14.50 5.27
N ASN A 150 7.41 -14.75 4.00
CA ASN A 150 6.49 -14.85 2.88
C ASN A 150 5.54 -13.63 2.79
N ARG A 151 6.06 -12.44 3.13
CA ARG A 151 5.33 -11.17 3.05
C ARG A 151 5.77 -10.38 1.84
N GLN A 152 4.80 -9.76 1.19
CA GLN A 152 5.01 -8.84 0.08
C GLN A 152 5.02 -7.41 0.60
N TYR A 153 6.01 -6.64 0.18
CA TYR A 153 6.20 -5.25 0.59
C TYR A 153 6.13 -4.33 -0.62
N TYR A 154 5.56 -3.14 -0.39
CA TYR A 154 5.47 -2.05 -1.35
C TYR A 154 6.03 -0.81 -0.64
N LEU A 155 7.26 -0.46 -0.97
CA LEU A 155 8.02 0.54 -0.24
C LEU A 155 8.11 1.82 -1.07
N TYR A 156 7.70 2.95 -0.49
CA TYR A 156 7.86 4.25 -1.12
C TYR A 156 9.32 4.56 -1.41
N VAL A 157 9.57 5.14 -2.59
CA VAL A 157 10.89 5.56 -3.05
C VAL A 157 10.79 7.03 -3.48
N PRO A 158 11.72 7.91 -3.03
CA PRO A 158 11.73 9.29 -3.48
C PRO A 158 11.88 9.42 -5.00
N GLN A 159 11.26 10.45 -5.57
CA GLN A 159 11.26 10.68 -7.01
C GLN A 159 12.67 10.66 -7.63
N TYR A 160 13.64 11.33 -7.01
CA TYR A 160 15.02 11.39 -7.53
C TYR A 160 15.75 10.03 -7.55
N ILE A 161 15.29 9.06 -6.77
CA ILE A 161 15.78 7.67 -6.82
C ILE A 161 15.00 6.89 -7.89
N GLY A 162 13.67 7.00 -7.89
CA GLY A 162 12.81 6.32 -8.88
C GLY A 162 13.13 6.71 -10.33
N MET A 163 13.49 7.98 -10.57
CA MET A 163 13.89 8.49 -11.88
C MET A 163 15.18 7.86 -12.43
N GLN A 164 15.98 7.18 -11.59
CA GLN A 164 17.14 6.42 -12.05
C GLN A 164 16.73 5.11 -12.75
N LYS A 165 15.46 4.70 -12.62
CA LYS A 165 14.88 3.51 -13.27
C LYS A 165 15.64 2.22 -12.96
N ASP A 166 16.08 2.08 -11.71
CA ASP A 166 16.88 0.96 -11.24
C ASP A 166 16.25 0.40 -9.95
N ALA A 167 15.64 -0.79 -10.06
CA ALA A 167 14.97 -1.46 -8.95
C ALA A 167 15.92 -1.84 -7.80
N ILE A 168 17.20 -2.11 -8.09
CA ILE A 168 18.18 -2.42 -7.04
C ILE A 168 18.62 -1.16 -6.30
N GLU A 169 18.86 -0.06 -7.02
CA GLU A 169 19.13 1.23 -6.36
C GLU A 169 17.93 1.65 -5.50
N ALA A 170 16.70 1.45 -6.01
CA ALA A 170 15.48 1.75 -5.29
C ALA A 170 15.34 0.95 -3.98
N ILE A 171 15.52 -0.38 -4.00
CA ILE A 171 15.47 -1.17 -2.76
C ILE A 171 16.66 -0.86 -1.83
N ALA A 172 17.86 -0.63 -2.37
CA ALA A 172 19.02 -0.26 -1.58
C ALA A 172 18.72 1.01 -0.76
N TRP A 173 18.11 2.02 -1.39
CA TRP A 173 17.76 3.26 -0.71
C TRP A 173 16.79 3.06 0.48
N THR A 174 15.90 2.07 0.41
CA THR A 174 14.97 1.77 1.52
C THR A 174 15.66 1.16 2.74
N MET A 175 16.87 0.62 2.58
CA MET A 175 17.67 0.03 3.65
C MET A 175 18.62 1.08 4.23
N ARG A 176 18.80 1.08 5.56
CA ARG A 176 19.60 2.08 6.27
C ARG A 176 20.67 1.47 7.14
N PHE A 177 21.84 2.11 7.15
CA PHE A 177 22.83 1.99 8.21
C PHE A 177 22.91 3.32 8.96
N GLY A 178 22.44 3.34 10.19
CA GLY A 178 22.20 4.59 10.92
C GLY A 178 21.22 5.49 10.16
N ASN A 179 21.63 6.73 9.88
CA ASN A 179 20.79 7.70 9.19
C ASN A 179 20.96 7.73 7.65
N GLN A 180 21.88 6.94 7.09
CA GLN A 180 22.17 6.96 5.66
C GLN A 180 21.53 5.77 4.93
N PRO A 181 20.87 6.00 3.78
CA PRO A 181 20.43 4.92 2.90
C PRO A 181 21.64 4.21 2.27
N LEU A 182 21.48 2.94 1.91
CA LEU A 182 22.50 2.22 1.16
C LEU A 182 22.57 2.66 -0.30
N THR A 183 23.77 2.61 -0.87
CA THR A 183 23.95 2.64 -2.33
C THR A 183 23.71 1.25 -2.92
N LYS A 184 23.41 1.15 -4.22
CA LYS A 184 23.33 -0.15 -4.92
C LYS A 184 24.56 -1.02 -4.70
N GLN A 185 25.76 -0.45 -4.77
CA GLN A 185 26.98 -1.25 -4.60
C GLN A 185 27.10 -1.82 -3.18
N GLN A 186 26.81 -1.02 -2.15
CA GLN A 186 26.82 -1.50 -0.77
C GLN A 186 25.78 -2.60 -0.55
N TYR A 187 24.58 -2.40 -1.11
CA TYR A 187 23.52 -3.39 -1.06
C TYR A 187 23.94 -4.71 -1.73
N LEU A 188 24.47 -4.66 -2.95
CA LEU A 188 24.93 -5.87 -3.65
C LEU A 188 26.05 -6.57 -2.89
N ASN A 189 26.99 -5.82 -2.32
CA ASN A 189 28.07 -6.40 -1.51
C ASN A 189 27.52 -7.16 -0.29
N LEU A 190 26.47 -6.66 0.36
CA LEU A 190 25.81 -7.36 1.49
C LEU A 190 25.08 -8.63 1.05
N MET A 191 24.56 -8.66 -0.18
CA MET A 191 23.81 -9.79 -0.71
C MET A 191 24.70 -10.89 -1.30
N TYR A 192 25.90 -10.53 -1.75
CA TYR A 192 26.90 -11.46 -2.30
C TYR A 192 27.99 -11.86 -1.29
N SER A 193 28.07 -11.22 -0.13
CA SER A 193 28.98 -11.68 0.92
C SER A 193 28.50 -13.03 1.46
N GLU A 194 29.31 -14.07 1.26
CA GLU A 194 29.15 -15.34 1.96
C GLU A 194 29.28 -15.08 3.48
N THR A 195 28.15 -15.13 4.19
CA THR A 195 28.11 -15.23 5.65
C THR A 195 27.52 -16.57 6.05
#